data_AF-A0A8T6P8Z1-F1
#
_entry.id   AF-A0A8T6P8Z1-F1
#
_cell.length_a   1.000
_cell.length_b   1.000
_cell.length_c   1.000
_cell.angle_alpha   90.00
_cell.angle_beta   90.00
_cell.angle_gamma   90.00
#
_symmetry.space_group_name_H-M   'P 1'
#
loop_
_entity.id
_entity.type
_entity.pdbx_description
1 polymer ?
#
loop_
_entity_poly.entity_id
_entity_poly.type
_entity_poly.pdbx_seq_one_letter_code
_entity_poly.pdbx_strand_id
1 'polypeptide(L)'
;MAITGLVWIIRKDRAALVWLGMALIFWLLSLGVVWRFNINELPFRWTPYFFLQNNPLFEAMRNPHRFSLAMILPWSVLVGYGAAALWTWLGERRSLAWALSVGLGVLLLSEISVAPIPQRALNISPFYQSAGQEVIHSGAIIDLPMGRQPAKVYMFLQTVHGRPIVEGMSARTPPGSYDSINANPLLAAWSRYDPPPCEADIPAAVAQLEADGFTTLILHGEYVPWWGAREPIWATFNNMDPLYEDEWIQVYRLADLAENPPCAAP
;
A
#
# COMPACT_ATOMS: atom_id res chain seq x y z
N MET A 1 12.40 -6.08 -31.74
CA MET A 1 12.81 -7.51 -31.80
C MET A 1 11.62 -8.46 -31.89
N ALA A 2 10.48 -8.19 -31.22
CA ALA A 2 9.29 -9.06 -31.30
C ALA A 2 8.76 -9.24 -32.74
N ILE A 3 8.67 -8.15 -33.53
CA ILE A 3 7.99 -8.17 -34.84
C ILE A 3 8.77 -8.96 -35.92
N THR A 4 10.09 -8.80 -36.00
CA THR A 4 10.92 -9.50 -37.01
C THR A 4 11.11 -10.98 -36.69
N GLY A 5 11.16 -11.35 -35.40
CA GLY A 5 11.10 -12.75 -34.97
C GLY A 5 9.73 -13.36 -35.25
N LEU A 6 8.64 -12.69 -34.87
CA LEU A 6 7.26 -13.15 -35.07
C LEU A 6 6.97 -13.55 -36.52
N VAL A 7 7.36 -12.71 -37.49
CA VAL A 7 7.09 -12.97 -38.92
C VAL A 7 7.84 -14.20 -39.44
N TRP A 8 9.06 -14.45 -38.98
CA TRP A 8 9.85 -15.61 -39.39
C TRP A 8 9.38 -16.90 -38.70
N ILE A 9 8.99 -16.80 -37.43
CA ILE A 9 8.56 -17.92 -36.58
C ILE A 9 7.15 -18.40 -36.95
N ILE A 10 6.21 -17.49 -37.22
CA ILE A 10 4.84 -17.82 -37.67
C ILE A 10 4.85 -18.66 -38.96
N ARG A 11 5.87 -18.49 -39.80
CA ARG A 11 6.02 -19.25 -41.05
C ARG A 11 6.58 -20.66 -40.86
N LYS A 12 7.23 -20.98 -39.75
CA LYS A 12 8.01 -22.23 -39.60
C LYS A 12 7.52 -23.15 -38.48
N ASP A 13 6.95 -22.60 -37.40
CA ASP A 13 6.48 -23.40 -36.26
C ASP A 13 5.09 -22.95 -35.80
N ARG A 14 4.09 -23.83 -35.97
CA ARG A 14 2.71 -23.58 -35.54
C ARG A 14 2.60 -23.50 -34.01
N ALA A 15 3.53 -24.07 -33.26
CA ALA A 15 3.52 -23.99 -31.79
C ALA A 15 3.69 -22.54 -31.31
N ALA A 16 4.43 -21.71 -32.04
CA ALA A 16 4.59 -20.30 -31.69
C ALA A 16 3.30 -19.49 -31.80
N LEU A 17 2.37 -19.89 -32.69
CA LEU A 17 1.04 -19.27 -32.78
C LEU A 17 0.20 -19.55 -31.53
N VAL A 18 0.35 -20.73 -30.93
CA VAL A 18 -0.34 -21.07 -29.66
C VAL A 18 0.18 -20.16 -28.55
N TRP A 19 1.50 -20.00 -28.43
CA TRP A 19 2.10 -19.11 -27.44
C TRP A 19 1.74 -17.65 -27.66
N LEU A 20 1.71 -17.19 -28.91
CA LEU A 20 1.24 -15.85 -29.26
C LEU A 20 -0.22 -15.64 -28.90
N GLY A 21 -1.09 -16.60 -29.22
CA GLY A 21 -2.50 -16.57 -28.84
C GLY A 21 -2.68 -16.48 -27.33
N MET A 22 -1.96 -17.30 -26.56
CA MET A 22 -1.97 -17.25 -25.10
C MET A 22 -1.49 -15.90 -24.56
N ALA A 23 -0.36 -15.39 -25.06
CA ALA A 23 0.15 -14.08 -24.67
C ALA A 23 -0.87 -12.97 -24.96
N LEU A 24 -1.49 -12.99 -26.14
CA LEU A 24 -2.50 -12.01 -26.55
C LEU A 24 -3.74 -12.08 -25.67
N ILE A 25 -4.23 -13.29 -25.35
CA ILE A 25 -5.38 -13.48 -24.45
C ILE A 25 -5.08 -12.90 -23.06
N PHE A 26 -3.95 -13.27 -22.46
CA PHE A 26 -3.59 -12.76 -21.13
C PHE A 26 -3.33 -11.25 -21.13
N TRP A 27 -2.70 -10.73 -22.18
CA TRP A 27 -2.52 -9.30 -22.36
C TRP A 27 -3.87 -8.57 -22.43
N LEU A 28 -4.81 -9.06 -23.24
CA LEU A 28 -6.16 -8.49 -23.35
C LEU A 28 -6.93 -8.53 -22.03
N LEU A 29 -6.83 -9.63 -21.29
CA LEU A 29 -7.43 -9.76 -19.96
C LEU A 29 -6.80 -8.81 -18.94
N SER A 30 -5.50 -8.54 -19.05
CA SER A 30 -4.77 -7.66 -18.12
C SER A 30 -5.17 -6.19 -18.19
N LEU A 31 -5.81 -5.78 -19.30
CA LEU A 31 -6.32 -4.42 -19.50
C LEU A 31 -7.51 -4.08 -18.59
N GLY A 32 -8.20 -5.08 -18.04
CA GLY A 32 -9.29 -4.90 -17.10
C GLY A 32 -10.59 -4.42 -17.72
N VAL A 33 -11.46 -3.84 -16.89
CA VAL A 33 -12.87 -3.54 -17.22
C VAL A 33 -13.01 -2.30 -18.11
N VAL A 34 -12.13 -1.32 -17.89
CA VAL A 34 -12.18 0.00 -18.54
C VAL A 34 -10.84 0.29 -19.20
N TRP A 35 -10.89 0.84 -20.41
CA TRP A 35 -9.70 1.36 -21.07
C TRP A 35 -9.33 2.71 -20.46
N ARG A 36 -8.07 2.86 -20.06
CA ARG A 36 -7.53 4.12 -19.53
C ARG A 36 -6.50 4.67 -20.48
N PHE A 37 -6.65 5.94 -20.87
CA PHE A 37 -5.65 6.66 -21.65
C PHE A 37 -5.31 7.96 -20.92
N ASN A 38 -4.07 8.10 -20.47
CA ASN A 38 -3.61 9.26 -19.71
C ASN A 38 -4.51 9.55 -18.48
N ILE A 39 -4.77 8.52 -17.65
CA ILE A 39 -5.61 8.56 -16.43
C ILE A 39 -7.12 8.68 -16.70
N ASN A 40 -7.52 9.22 -17.85
CA ASN A 40 -8.93 9.31 -18.23
C ASN A 40 -9.50 7.95 -18.66
N GLU A 41 -10.71 7.65 -18.21
CA GLU A 41 -11.45 6.47 -18.63
C GLU A 41 -12.11 6.74 -19.98
N LEU A 42 -11.90 5.85 -20.95
CA LEU A 42 -12.62 5.90 -22.22
C LEU A 42 -14.06 5.43 -22.01
N PRO A 43 -15.04 5.98 -22.76
CA PRO A 43 -16.46 5.65 -22.57
C PRO A 43 -16.83 4.21 -23.00
N PHE A 44 -15.90 3.46 -23.59
CA PHE A 44 -16.15 2.12 -24.12
C PHE A 44 -15.84 1.04 -23.08
N ARG A 45 -16.87 0.29 -22.66
CA ARG A 45 -16.78 -0.85 -21.72
C ARG A 45 -16.81 -2.22 -22.44
N TRP A 46 -16.05 -2.36 -23.52
CA TRP A 46 -16.04 -3.56 -24.37
C TRP A 46 -14.72 -4.33 -24.25
N THR A 47 -14.25 -4.59 -23.03
CA THR A 47 -13.05 -5.40 -22.83
C THR A 47 -13.42 -6.88 -22.67
N PRO A 48 -12.56 -7.83 -23.09
CA PRO A 48 -12.79 -9.24 -22.84
C PRO A 48 -12.98 -9.56 -21.35
N TYR A 49 -12.27 -8.84 -20.49
CA TYR A 49 -12.41 -8.96 -19.05
C TYR A 49 -13.81 -8.56 -18.56
N PHE A 50 -14.40 -7.47 -19.08
CA PHE A 50 -15.76 -7.03 -18.69
C PHE A 50 -16.80 -8.13 -18.83
N PHE A 51 -16.72 -8.95 -19.88
CA PHE A 51 -17.65 -10.06 -20.10
C PHE A 51 -17.39 -11.27 -19.19
N LEU A 52 -16.15 -11.44 -18.73
CA LEU A 52 -15.73 -12.61 -17.94
C LEU A 52 -15.69 -12.34 -16.42
N GLN A 53 -15.77 -11.08 -16.00
CA GLN A 53 -15.57 -10.67 -14.61
C GLN A 53 -16.53 -11.33 -13.61
N ASN A 54 -17.74 -11.69 -14.05
CA ASN A 54 -18.78 -12.29 -13.21
C ASN A 54 -18.59 -13.81 -13.00
N ASN A 55 -17.55 -14.42 -13.59
CA ASN A 55 -17.25 -15.83 -13.40
C ASN A 55 -16.40 -16.01 -12.12
N PRO A 56 -16.69 -17.03 -11.27
CA PRO A 56 -15.96 -17.25 -10.01
C PRO A 56 -14.45 -17.37 -10.17
N LEU A 57 -13.94 -17.85 -11.31
CA LEU A 57 -12.50 -17.92 -11.59
C LEU A 57 -11.86 -16.53 -11.73
N PHE A 58 -12.56 -15.60 -12.37
CA PHE A 58 -12.09 -14.23 -12.59
C PHE A 58 -12.33 -13.36 -11.35
N GLU A 59 -13.42 -13.60 -10.65
CA GLU A 59 -13.73 -12.95 -9.38
C GLU A 59 -12.67 -13.28 -8.31
N ALA A 60 -12.19 -14.53 -8.25
CA ALA A 60 -11.11 -14.95 -7.35
C ALA A 60 -9.79 -14.18 -7.60
N MET A 61 -9.49 -13.82 -8.86
CA MET A 61 -8.30 -13.04 -9.20
C MET A 61 -8.37 -11.60 -8.69
N ARG A 62 -9.58 -11.03 -8.48
CA ARG A 62 -9.92 -9.69 -7.93
C ARG A 62 -9.30 -8.47 -8.63
N ASN A 63 -8.17 -8.61 -9.28
CA ASN A 63 -7.42 -7.54 -9.95
C ASN A 63 -7.01 -8.00 -11.36
N PRO A 64 -7.57 -7.40 -12.43
CA PRO A 64 -7.23 -7.76 -13.81
C PRO A 64 -5.73 -7.69 -14.10
N HIS A 65 -5.02 -6.75 -13.48
CA HIS A 65 -3.59 -6.58 -13.68
C HIS A 65 -2.78 -7.86 -13.37
N ARG A 66 -3.29 -8.77 -12.54
CA ARG A 66 -2.62 -10.05 -12.22
C ARG A 66 -2.50 -10.99 -13.43
N PHE A 67 -3.32 -10.83 -14.47
CA PHE A 67 -3.17 -11.60 -15.71
C PHE A 67 -1.85 -11.29 -16.45
N SER A 68 -1.20 -10.16 -16.15
CA SER A 68 0.16 -9.88 -16.63
C SER A 68 1.19 -10.92 -16.14
N LEU A 69 0.98 -11.53 -14.97
CA LEU A 69 1.85 -12.60 -14.46
C LEU A 69 1.72 -13.87 -15.31
N ALA A 70 0.49 -14.22 -15.71
CA ALA A 70 0.24 -15.36 -16.58
C ALA A 70 0.80 -15.13 -18.00
N MET A 71 0.93 -13.87 -18.43
CA MET A 71 1.55 -13.49 -19.70
C MET A 71 3.07 -13.73 -19.71
N ILE A 72 3.75 -13.74 -18.56
CA ILE A 72 5.21 -13.88 -18.49
C ILE A 72 5.69 -15.17 -19.17
N LEU A 73 5.01 -16.30 -18.93
CA LEU A 73 5.39 -17.59 -19.50
C LEU A 73 5.33 -17.62 -21.04
N PRO A 74 4.17 -17.37 -21.70
CA PRO A 74 4.09 -17.39 -23.15
C PRO A 74 5.01 -16.34 -23.78
N TRP A 75 5.16 -15.16 -23.14
CA TRP A 75 6.07 -14.13 -23.61
C TRP A 75 7.54 -14.59 -23.57
N SER A 76 7.95 -15.25 -22.48
CA SER A 76 9.31 -15.78 -22.33
C SER A 76 9.63 -16.82 -23.41
N VAL A 77 8.67 -17.69 -23.73
CA VAL A 77 8.81 -18.69 -24.81
C VAL A 77 8.96 -18.00 -26.18
N LEU A 78 8.14 -16.98 -26.47
CA LEU A 78 8.25 -16.19 -27.72
C LEU A 78 9.60 -15.47 -27.84
N VAL A 79 10.14 -14.94 -26.73
CA VAL A 79 11.49 -14.36 -26.69
C VAL A 79 12.54 -15.43 -27.00
N GLY A 80 12.40 -16.63 -26.45
CA GLY A 80 13.28 -17.77 -26.74
C GLY A 80 13.27 -18.15 -28.23
N TYR A 81 12.09 -18.23 -28.85
CA TYR A 81 11.99 -18.41 -30.30
C TYR A 81 12.63 -17.26 -31.08
N GLY A 82 12.46 -16.01 -30.63
CA GLY A 82 13.09 -14.84 -31.22
C GLY A 82 14.62 -14.91 -31.19
N ALA A 83 15.20 -15.36 -30.08
CA ALA A 83 16.63 -15.60 -29.95
C ALA A 83 17.12 -16.73 -30.86
N ALA A 84 16.37 -17.84 -30.95
CA ALA A 84 16.68 -18.95 -31.85
C ALA A 84 16.66 -18.49 -33.32
N ALA A 85 15.64 -17.73 -33.72
CA ALA A 85 15.55 -17.15 -35.06
C ALA A 85 16.73 -16.23 -35.36
N LEU A 86 17.10 -15.37 -34.41
CA LEU A 86 18.26 -14.48 -34.53
C LEU A 86 19.57 -15.27 -34.72
N TRP A 87 19.77 -16.35 -33.98
CA TRP A 87 20.93 -17.24 -34.14
C TRP A 87 20.97 -17.87 -35.54
N THR A 88 19.84 -18.37 -36.04
CA THR A 88 19.80 -18.98 -37.38
C THR A 88 20.00 -17.95 -38.49
N TRP A 89 19.47 -16.73 -38.33
CA TRP A 89 19.60 -15.65 -39.31
C TRP A 89 21.03 -15.11 -39.40
N LEU A 90 21.75 -15.04 -38.27
CA LEU A 90 23.15 -14.60 -38.24
C LEU A 90 24.13 -15.65 -38.78
N GLY A 91 23.69 -16.90 -38.95
CA GLY A 91 24.44 -17.96 -39.63
C GLY A 91 25.86 -18.13 -39.08
N GLU A 92 26.86 -17.88 -39.94
CA GLU A 92 28.28 -18.01 -39.62
C GLU A 92 28.80 -16.94 -38.64
N ARG A 93 28.07 -15.84 -38.41
CA ARG A 93 28.45 -14.77 -37.47
C ARG A 93 28.11 -15.12 -36.03
N ARG A 94 28.57 -16.29 -35.57
CA ARG A 94 28.25 -16.86 -34.25
C ARG A 94 28.68 -15.95 -33.11
N SER A 95 29.81 -15.24 -33.25
CA SER A 95 30.28 -14.25 -32.27
C SER A 95 29.33 -13.07 -32.12
N LEU A 96 28.79 -12.54 -33.23
CA LEU A 96 27.81 -11.45 -33.22
C LEU A 96 26.49 -11.89 -32.58
N ALA A 97 26.03 -13.11 -32.88
CA ALA A 97 24.82 -13.66 -32.26
C ALA A 97 24.98 -13.84 -30.75
N TRP A 98 26.12 -14.35 -30.30
CA TRP A 98 26.45 -14.41 -28.87
C TRP A 98 26.50 -13.03 -28.22
N ALA A 99 27.19 -12.07 -28.85
CA ALA A 99 27.28 -10.70 -28.33
C ALA A 99 25.90 -10.05 -28.19
N LEU A 100 25.00 -10.25 -29.16
CA LEU A 100 23.63 -9.75 -29.09
C LEU A 100 22.79 -10.43 -28.00
N SER A 101 22.87 -11.76 -27.88
CA SER A 101 22.14 -12.49 -26.84
C SER A 101 22.63 -12.12 -25.43
N VAL A 102 23.95 -12.00 -25.24
CA VAL A 102 24.52 -11.53 -23.96
C VAL A 102 24.15 -10.08 -23.72
N GLY A 103 24.26 -9.21 -24.72
CA GLY A 103 23.89 -7.79 -24.60
C GLY A 103 22.43 -7.60 -24.22
N LEU A 104 21.51 -8.37 -24.83
CA LEU A 104 20.09 -8.37 -24.46
C LEU A 104 19.87 -8.91 -23.05
N GLY A 105 20.57 -9.97 -22.65
CA GLY A 105 20.52 -10.51 -21.30
C GLY A 105 20.99 -9.50 -20.26
N VAL A 106 22.10 -8.80 -20.52
CA VAL A 106 22.61 -7.73 -19.67
C VAL A 106 21.64 -6.56 -19.61
N LEU A 107 21.04 -6.15 -20.73
CA LEU A 107 20.03 -5.09 -20.76
C LEU A 107 18.78 -5.45 -19.95
N LEU A 108 18.31 -6.69 -20.07
CA LEU A 108 17.21 -7.21 -19.25
C LEU A 108 17.57 -7.24 -17.78
N LEU A 109 18.77 -7.74 -17.44
CA LEU A 109 19.24 -7.76 -16.07
C LEU A 109 19.47 -6.36 -15.51
N SER A 110 19.87 -5.37 -16.32
CA SER A 110 19.98 -3.98 -15.87
C SER A 110 18.61 -3.36 -15.64
N GLU A 111 17.60 -3.68 -16.46
CA GLU A 111 16.23 -3.21 -16.29
C GLU A 111 15.59 -3.83 -15.04
N ILE A 112 15.81 -5.13 -14.83
CA ILE A 112 15.31 -5.86 -13.66
C ILE A 112 16.19 -5.61 -12.43
N SER A 113 17.39 -5.05 -12.61
CA SER A 113 18.28 -4.76 -11.50
C SER A 113 17.54 -3.83 -10.56
N VAL A 114 17.33 -4.32 -9.35
CA VAL A 114 16.84 -3.53 -8.24
C VAL A 114 18.03 -2.67 -7.81
N ALA A 115 18.42 -1.70 -8.65
CA ALA A 115 19.19 -0.56 -8.18
C ALA A 115 18.47 -0.08 -6.93
N PRO A 116 19.18 0.18 -5.81
CA PRO A 116 18.55 0.44 -4.53
C PRO A 116 17.49 1.52 -4.74
N ILE A 117 16.22 1.11 -4.66
CA ILE A 117 15.10 2.02 -4.78
C ILE A 117 15.32 3.01 -3.65
N PRO A 118 15.38 4.33 -3.92
CA PRO A 118 15.58 5.30 -2.86
C PRO A 118 14.49 5.08 -1.84
N GLN A 119 14.85 4.45 -0.73
CA GLN A 119 13.95 4.29 0.40
C GLN A 119 13.78 5.70 0.92
N ARG A 120 12.53 6.20 0.93
CA ARG A 120 12.27 7.41 1.70
C ARG A 120 12.67 7.09 3.14
N ALA A 121 13.66 7.80 3.65
CA ALA A 121 13.93 7.80 5.07
C ALA A 121 12.63 8.28 5.74
N LEU A 122 12.10 7.47 6.64
CA LEU A 122 11.04 7.94 7.51
C LEU A 122 11.68 8.95 8.45
N ASN A 123 11.17 10.18 8.48
CA ASN A 123 11.59 11.15 9.47
C ASN A 123 11.03 10.69 10.82
N ILE A 124 11.91 10.21 11.68
CA ILE A 124 11.55 9.79 13.04
C ILE A 124 11.74 11.00 13.94
N SER A 125 10.68 11.42 14.62
CA SER A 125 10.74 12.50 15.61
C SER A 125 11.84 12.23 16.65
N PRO A 126 12.66 13.23 17.01
CA PRO A 126 13.61 13.12 18.13
C PRO A 126 12.97 12.71 19.45
N PHE A 127 11.65 12.91 19.62
CA PHE A 127 10.87 12.43 20.76
C PHE A 127 11.17 10.97 21.08
N TYR A 128 11.25 10.11 20.05
CA TYR A 128 11.47 8.68 20.23
C TYR A 128 12.89 8.30 20.71
N GLN A 129 13.85 9.25 20.71
CA GLN A 129 15.28 8.97 20.93
C GLN A 129 15.84 9.43 22.29
N SER A 130 15.05 10.05 23.18
CA SER A 130 15.50 10.34 24.57
C SER A 130 14.35 10.74 25.50
N ALA A 131 13.83 11.97 25.35
CA ALA A 131 12.79 12.53 26.22
C ALA A 131 11.45 11.78 26.17
N GLY A 132 11.08 11.28 24.99
CA GLY A 132 9.85 10.51 24.83
C GLY A 132 9.94 9.10 25.37
N GLN A 133 11.15 8.52 25.54
CA GLN A 133 11.24 7.18 26.12
C GLN A 133 10.67 7.19 27.53
N GLU A 134 11.03 8.15 28.40
CA GLU A 134 10.50 8.25 29.77
C GLU A 134 8.98 8.44 29.81
N VAL A 135 8.43 9.29 28.94
CA VAL A 135 6.98 9.55 28.84
C VAL A 135 6.23 8.33 28.30
N ILE A 136 6.79 7.67 27.29
CA ILE A 136 6.24 6.45 26.67
C ILE A 136 6.46 5.22 27.58
N HIS A 137 7.40 5.28 28.53
CA HIS A 137 7.75 4.14 29.38
C HIS A 137 6.57 3.61 30.20
N SER A 138 5.55 4.43 30.45
CA SER A 138 4.44 4.13 31.35
C SER A 138 3.23 3.39 30.77
N GLY A 139 3.14 3.10 29.45
CA GLY A 139 1.96 2.41 28.93
C GLY A 139 1.88 2.18 27.42
N ALA A 140 0.66 1.92 26.94
CA ALA A 140 0.31 1.78 25.54
C ALA A 140 0.01 3.14 24.89
N ILE A 141 0.20 3.21 23.56
CA ILE A 141 0.11 4.43 22.78
C ILE A 141 -1.12 4.39 21.86
N ILE A 142 -1.79 5.52 21.76
CA ILE A 142 -2.82 5.79 20.75
C ILE A 142 -2.22 6.74 19.71
N ASP A 143 -1.96 6.22 18.51
CA ASP A 143 -1.45 7.01 17.40
C ASP A 143 -2.61 7.53 16.53
N LEU A 144 -2.64 8.83 16.30
CA LEU A 144 -3.61 9.52 15.45
C LEU A 144 -2.93 10.12 14.22
N PRO A 145 -3.59 10.11 13.06
CA PRO A 145 -4.94 9.59 12.82
C PRO A 145 -4.91 8.06 12.72
N MET A 146 -6.02 7.44 13.12
CA MET A 146 -6.18 5.99 13.00
C MET A 146 -6.40 5.58 11.54
N GLY A 147 -6.17 4.31 11.24
CA GLY A 147 -6.59 3.68 10.00
C GLY A 147 -5.51 2.86 9.31
N ARG A 148 -5.92 2.18 8.24
CA ARG A 148 -5.09 1.14 7.61
C ARG A 148 -3.77 1.63 7.02
N GLN A 149 -3.70 2.87 6.53
CA GLN A 149 -2.46 3.39 5.95
C GLN A 149 -1.50 3.93 7.03
N PRO A 150 -1.94 4.82 7.95
CA PRO A 150 -1.08 5.29 9.04
C PRO A 150 -0.62 4.16 9.97
N ALA A 151 -1.46 3.17 10.26
CA ALA A 151 -1.11 2.01 11.10
C ALA A 151 0.16 1.27 10.65
N LYS A 152 0.52 1.28 9.35
CA LYS A 152 1.78 0.68 8.88
C LYS A 152 3.00 1.44 9.40
N VAL A 153 2.90 2.76 9.45
CA VAL A 153 3.95 3.63 10.00
C VAL A 153 4.02 3.45 11.51
N TYR A 154 2.88 3.38 12.20
CA TYR A 154 2.85 3.15 13.64
C TYR A 154 3.43 1.79 14.03
N MET A 155 3.18 0.74 13.25
CA MET A 155 3.87 -0.55 13.43
C MET A 155 5.39 -0.45 13.23
N PHE A 156 5.87 0.43 12.35
CA PHE A 156 7.30 0.69 12.22
C PHE A 156 7.83 1.46 13.44
N LEU A 157 7.14 2.52 13.88
CA LEU A 157 7.50 3.29 15.07
C LEU A 157 7.47 2.42 16.34
N GLN A 158 6.57 1.44 16.39
CA GLN A 158 6.53 0.42 17.44
C GLN A 158 7.84 -0.37 17.55
N THR A 159 8.57 -0.58 16.44
CA THR A 159 9.90 -1.21 16.50
C THR A 159 10.97 -0.30 17.11
N VAL A 160 10.71 1.02 17.14
CA VAL A 160 11.60 2.04 17.73
C VAL A 160 11.30 2.23 19.21
N HIS A 161 10.04 2.45 19.60
CA HIS A 161 9.67 2.76 21.00
C HIS A 161 9.24 1.53 21.83
N GLY A 162 8.98 0.39 21.18
CA GLY A 162 8.73 -0.89 21.83
C GLY A 162 7.42 -1.00 22.64
N ARG A 163 6.42 -0.15 22.39
CA ARG A 163 5.16 -0.16 23.15
C ARG A 163 4.01 -0.86 22.45
N PRO A 164 3.03 -1.35 23.21
CA PRO A 164 1.73 -1.67 22.65
C PRO A 164 1.11 -0.42 22.00
N ILE A 165 0.45 -0.63 20.87
CA ILE A 165 -0.27 0.40 20.11
C ILE A 165 -1.72 -0.05 19.93
N VAL A 166 -2.65 0.89 19.76
CA VAL A 166 -4.09 0.58 19.68
C VAL A 166 -4.48 -0.19 18.41
N GLU A 167 -3.79 0.06 17.29
CA GLU A 167 -4.14 -0.52 16.00
C GLU A 167 -2.91 -0.97 15.20
N GLY A 168 -3.16 -1.82 14.21
CA GLY A 168 -2.12 -2.34 13.32
C GLY A 168 -2.71 -2.86 12.02
N MET A 169 -1.85 -3.10 11.03
CA MET A 169 -2.25 -3.62 9.74
C MET A 169 -1.96 -5.12 9.63
N SER A 170 -3.01 -5.93 9.51
CA SER A 170 -2.92 -7.34 9.11
C SER A 170 -3.43 -7.53 7.69
N ALA A 171 -2.77 -8.41 6.92
CA ALA A 171 -3.24 -8.81 5.60
C ALA A 171 -4.58 -9.56 5.65
N ARG A 172 -4.88 -10.20 6.78
CA ARG A 172 -6.13 -10.89 7.08
C ARG A 172 -6.56 -10.52 8.48
N THR A 173 -7.43 -9.52 8.60
CA THR A 173 -7.97 -9.10 9.89
C THR A 173 -8.92 -10.17 10.42
N PRO A 174 -8.64 -10.79 11.57
CA PRO A 174 -9.58 -11.71 12.21
C PRO A 174 -10.92 -11.04 12.52
N PRO A 175 -12.04 -11.79 12.49
CA PRO A 175 -13.30 -11.31 13.04
C PRO A 175 -13.09 -10.81 14.48
N GLY A 176 -13.69 -9.67 14.83
CA GLY A 176 -13.62 -9.09 16.17
C GLY A 176 -12.39 -8.22 16.47
N SER A 177 -11.43 -8.09 15.54
CA SER A 177 -10.22 -7.26 15.78
C SER A 177 -10.51 -5.76 16.03
N TYR A 178 -11.70 -5.30 15.65
CA TYR A 178 -12.14 -3.91 15.85
C TYR A 178 -13.16 -3.78 16.98
N ASP A 179 -13.52 -4.84 17.69
CA ASP A 179 -14.58 -4.79 18.69
C ASP A 179 -14.20 -3.84 19.83
N SER A 180 -12.95 -3.89 20.31
CA SER A 180 -12.42 -2.96 21.32
C SER A 180 -12.40 -1.51 20.83
N ILE A 181 -12.05 -1.27 19.56
CA ILE A 181 -12.06 0.06 18.95
C ILE A 181 -13.50 0.61 18.86
N ASN A 182 -14.46 -0.24 18.48
CA ASN A 182 -15.86 0.15 18.36
C ASN A 182 -16.57 0.31 19.71
N ALA A 183 -16.07 -0.35 20.75
CA ALA A 183 -16.66 -0.31 22.10
C ALA A 183 -16.34 1.00 22.84
N ASN A 184 -15.22 1.66 22.53
CA ASN A 184 -14.85 2.93 23.14
C ASN A 184 -15.23 4.11 22.22
N PRO A 185 -15.98 5.12 22.69
CA PRO A 185 -16.51 6.18 21.83
C PRO A 185 -15.41 7.09 21.23
N LEU A 186 -14.26 7.25 21.90
CA LEU A 186 -13.13 8.01 21.37
C LEU A 186 -12.49 7.28 20.19
N LEU A 187 -12.10 6.02 20.40
CA LEU A 187 -11.49 5.20 19.35
C LEU A 187 -12.44 4.99 18.15
N ALA A 188 -13.74 4.82 18.43
CA ALA A 188 -14.76 4.67 17.40
C ALA A 188 -14.94 5.92 16.53
N ALA A 189 -14.78 7.12 17.10
CA ALA A 189 -14.82 8.38 16.37
C ALA A 189 -13.52 8.58 15.56
N TRP A 190 -12.36 8.42 16.20
CA TRP A 190 -11.07 8.61 15.54
C TRP A 190 -10.79 7.60 14.42
N SER A 191 -11.28 6.36 14.53
CA SER A 191 -11.20 5.36 13.44
C SER A 191 -12.01 5.76 12.19
N ARG A 192 -12.97 6.67 12.34
CA ARG A 192 -13.75 7.27 11.23
C ARG A 192 -13.23 8.63 10.81
N TYR A 193 -12.15 9.10 11.44
CA TYR A 193 -11.61 10.45 11.28
C TYR A 193 -12.55 11.58 11.74
N ASP A 194 -13.50 11.25 12.63
CA ASP A 194 -14.46 12.19 13.18
C ASP A 194 -13.98 12.70 14.56
N PRO A 195 -14.31 13.94 14.95
CA PRO A 195 -14.14 14.37 16.34
C PRO A 195 -15.09 13.55 17.24
N PRO A 196 -14.69 13.26 18.50
CA PRO A 196 -15.58 12.65 19.47
C PRO A 196 -16.87 13.46 19.68
N PRO A 197 -18.03 12.81 19.81
CA PRO A 197 -19.29 13.52 20.08
C PRO A 197 -19.27 14.13 21.48
N CYS A 198 -19.66 15.41 21.62
CA CYS A 198 -19.72 16.09 22.92
C CYS A 198 -20.71 15.46 23.91
N GLU A 199 -21.68 14.69 23.43
CA GLU A 199 -22.65 13.97 24.27
C GLU A 199 -22.06 12.69 24.90
N ALA A 200 -20.92 12.21 24.42
CA ALA A 200 -20.26 11.05 25.01
C ALA A 200 -19.65 11.40 26.37
N ASP A 201 -19.67 10.44 27.29
CA ASP A 201 -18.95 10.52 28.55
C ASP A 201 -17.44 10.32 28.29
N ILE A 202 -16.78 11.40 27.90
CA ILE A 202 -15.34 11.43 27.60
C ILE A 202 -14.51 10.99 28.82
N PRO A 203 -14.77 11.48 30.06
CA PRO A 203 -14.06 10.98 31.24
C PRO A 203 -14.18 9.47 31.43
N ALA A 204 -15.37 8.88 31.27
CA ALA A 204 -15.52 7.43 31.36
C ALA A 204 -14.79 6.69 30.23
N ALA A 205 -14.82 7.24 29.01
CA ALA A 205 -14.09 6.66 27.88
C ALA A 205 -12.57 6.71 28.07
N VAL A 206 -12.04 7.79 28.64
CA VAL A 206 -10.62 7.92 29.03
C VAL A 206 -10.30 6.93 30.13
N ALA A 207 -11.11 6.85 31.19
CA ALA A 207 -10.88 5.93 32.30
C ALA A 207 -10.86 4.45 31.85
N GLN A 208 -11.70 4.09 30.87
CA GLN A 208 -11.66 2.76 30.25
C GLN A 208 -10.32 2.51 29.55
N LEU A 209 -9.85 3.46 28.74
CA LEU A 209 -8.58 3.32 28.03
C LEU A 209 -7.37 3.28 28.98
N GLU A 210 -7.40 4.04 30.06
CA GLU A 210 -6.39 3.97 31.12
C GLU A 210 -6.41 2.60 31.83
N ALA A 211 -7.59 2.04 32.08
CA ALA A 211 -7.73 0.69 32.63
C ALA A 211 -7.21 -0.40 31.67
N ASP A 212 -7.33 -0.17 30.36
CA ASP A 212 -6.75 -1.01 29.30
C ASP A 212 -5.22 -0.79 29.13
N GLY A 213 -4.64 0.17 29.86
CA GLY A 213 -3.20 0.42 29.92
C GLY A 213 -2.69 1.48 28.93
N PHE A 214 -3.58 2.22 28.26
CA PHE A 214 -3.19 3.36 27.42
C PHE A 214 -2.87 4.58 28.29
N THR A 215 -1.76 5.25 27.99
CA THR A 215 -1.32 6.42 28.77
C THR A 215 -1.01 7.63 27.92
N THR A 216 -0.75 7.42 26.63
CA THR A 216 -0.17 8.44 25.75
C THR A 216 -0.92 8.47 24.44
N LEU A 217 -1.21 9.69 23.97
CA LEU A 217 -1.79 9.95 22.66
C LEU A 217 -0.78 10.74 21.84
N ILE A 218 -0.51 10.29 20.61
CA ILE A 218 0.43 10.94 19.69
C ILE A 218 -0.32 11.31 18.42
N LEU A 219 -0.31 12.59 18.09
CA LEU A 219 -0.87 13.13 16.86
C LEU A 219 0.24 13.31 15.83
N HIS A 220 0.14 12.61 14.69
CA HIS A 220 1.14 12.63 13.62
C HIS A 220 0.69 13.50 12.46
N GLY A 221 1.39 14.61 12.23
CA GLY A 221 0.91 15.61 11.29
C GLY A 221 1.14 15.35 9.82
N GLU A 222 2.19 14.61 9.49
CA GLU A 222 2.48 14.24 8.11
C GLU A 222 1.48 13.20 7.56
N TYR A 223 0.90 12.37 8.43
CA TYR A 223 0.07 11.23 8.02
C TYR A 223 -1.42 11.53 8.00
N VAL A 224 -1.82 12.78 8.27
CA VAL A 224 -3.22 13.17 8.12
C VAL A 224 -3.59 13.32 6.66
N PRO A 225 -4.60 12.58 6.17
CA PRO A 225 -4.97 12.65 4.77
C PRO A 225 -5.28 14.10 4.35
N TRP A 226 -4.70 14.53 3.23
CA TRP A 226 -4.91 15.87 2.65
C TRP A 226 -6.37 16.11 2.19
N TRP A 227 -7.17 15.06 2.08
CA TRP A 227 -8.60 15.13 1.79
C TRP A 227 -9.41 15.25 3.10
N GLY A 228 -9.52 16.47 3.62
CA GLY A 228 -10.63 16.90 4.51
C GLY A 228 -10.63 16.47 5.99
N ALA A 229 -9.84 15.48 6.41
CA ALA A 229 -9.83 14.99 7.80
C ALA A 229 -8.83 15.72 8.73
N ARG A 230 -8.01 16.62 8.19
CA ARG A 230 -6.94 17.27 8.95
C ARG A 230 -7.44 18.32 9.92
N GLU A 231 -8.35 19.18 9.54
CA GLU A 231 -8.80 20.23 10.44
C GLU A 231 -9.66 19.74 11.62
N PRO A 232 -10.60 18.79 11.47
CA PRO A 232 -11.48 18.39 12.58
C PRO A 232 -10.74 17.70 13.73
N ILE A 233 -9.87 16.74 13.44
CA ILE A 233 -9.10 16.01 14.45
C ILE A 233 -8.15 16.97 15.17
N TRP A 234 -7.45 17.84 14.44
CA TRP A 234 -6.52 18.80 15.04
C TRP A 234 -7.24 19.87 15.86
N ALA A 235 -8.36 20.37 15.37
CA ALA A 235 -9.18 21.34 16.10
C ALA A 235 -9.65 20.79 17.45
N THR A 236 -9.73 19.47 17.58
CA THR A 236 -10.13 18.84 18.83
C THR A 236 -9.06 18.95 19.93
N PHE A 237 -7.79 19.20 19.58
CA PHE A 237 -6.69 19.35 20.52
C PHE A 237 -6.27 20.82 20.76
N ASN A 238 -6.88 21.80 20.07
CA ASN A 238 -6.49 23.22 20.13
C ASN A 238 -6.52 23.85 21.54
N ASN A 239 -7.30 23.28 22.46
CA ASN A 239 -7.45 23.79 23.83
C ASN A 239 -6.58 23.03 24.85
N MET A 240 -5.64 22.20 24.38
CA MET A 240 -4.76 21.42 25.23
C MET A 240 -3.29 21.76 24.94
N ASP A 241 -2.49 21.83 25.99
CA ASP A 241 -1.05 22.02 25.85
C ASP A 241 -0.37 20.65 25.67
N PRO A 242 0.38 20.42 24.57
CA PRO A 242 1.07 19.16 24.37
C PRO A 242 2.25 19.01 25.36
N LEU A 243 2.47 17.78 25.84
CA LEU A 243 3.67 17.40 26.59
C LEU A 243 4.95 17.57 25.77
N TYR A 244 4.83 17.40 24.45
CA TYR A 244 5.91 17.57 23.49
C TYR A 244 5.33 17.93 22.12
N GLU A 245 5.98 18.86 21.44
CA GLU A 245 5.65 19.25 20.07
C GLU A 245 6.93 19.45 19.25
N ASP A 246 6.95 18.89 18.04
CA ASP A 246 7.95 19.17 17.02
C ASP A 246 7.31 19.32 15.63
N GLU A 247 8.13 19.37 14.58
CA GLU A 247 7.65 19.51 13.20
C GLU A 247 6.75 18.34 12.74
N TRP A 248 6.84 17.18 13.39
CA TRP A 248 6.23 15.92 12.95
C TRP A 248 5.05 15.48 13.82
N ILE A 249 5.16 15.67 15.14
CA ILE A 249 4.22 15.12 16.12
C ILE A 249 3.88 16.09 17.25
N GLN A 250 2.70 15.88 17.82
CA GLN A 250 2.30 16.42 19.11
C GLN A 250 1.94 15.27 20.04
N VAL A 251 2.35 15.35 21.30
CA VAL A 251 2.18 14.30 22.30
C VAL A 251 1.38 14.81 23.47
N TYR A 252 0.36 14.06 23.87
CA TYR A 252 -0.54 14.38 24.96
C TYR A 252 -0.58 13.23 25.97
N ARG A 253 -0.82 13.54 27.25
CA ARG A 253 -1.21 12.52 28.21
C ARG A 253 -2.68 12.16 27.95
N LEU A 254 -3.01 10.88 28.02
CA LEU A 254 -4.39 10.46 27.83
C LEU A 254 -5.34 11.04 28.89
N ALA A 255 -4.87 11.14 30.14
CA ALA A 255 -5.61 11.74 31.25
C ALA A 255 -6.06 13.19 30.99
N ASP A 256 -5.27 13.97 30.24
CA ASP A 256 -5.55 15.39 30.00
C ASP A 256 -6.84 15.57 29.17
N LEU A 257 -7.23 14.55 28.38
CA LEU A 257 -8.49 14.54 27.64
C LEU A 257 -9.72 14.44 28.56
N ALA A 258 -9.60 13.90 29.77
CA ALA A 258 -10.70 13.87 30.72
C ALA A 258 -10.95 15.25 31.34
N GLU A 259 -9.90 16.05 31.51
CA GLU A 259 -9.96 17.40 32.07
C GLU A 259 -10.42 18.43 31.03
N ASN A 260 -10.00 18.26 29.78
CA ASN A 260 -10.34 19.11 28.65
C ASN A 260 -10.89 18.26 27.49
N PRO A 261 -12.18 17.85 27.55
CA PRO A 261 -12.74 16.90 26.60
C PRO A 261 -12.58 17.41 25.16
N PRO A 262 -11.87 16.67 24.29
CA PRO A 262 -11.72 17.04 22.91
C PRO A 262 -13.03 16.70 22.21
N CYS A 263 -13.94 17.67 22.19
CA CYS A 263 -15.15 17.58 21.37
C CYS A 263 -15.32 18.88 20.58
N ALA A 264 -15.80 18.77 19.35
CA ALA A 264 -16.18 19.94 18.58
C ALA A 264 -17.54 20.43 19.10
N ALA A 265 -17.60 21.67 19.62
CA ALA A 265 -18.90 22.32 19.86
C ALA A 265 -19.72 22.32 18.56
N PRO A 266 -21.05 22.12 18.62
CA PRO A 266 -21.91 21.97 17.45
C PRO A 266 -21.85 23.16 16.48
#